data_AF-A0A7X6Q8R8-F1
#
_entry.id   AF-A0A7X6Q8R8-F1
#
_cell.length_a   1.000
_cell.length_b   1.000
_cell.length_c   1.000
_cell.angle_alpha   90.00
_cell.angle_beta   90.00
_cell.angle_gamma   90.00
#
_symmetry.space_group_name_H-M   'P 1'
#
loop_
_entity.id
_entity.type
_entity.pdbx_description
1 polymer ?
#
loop_
_entity_poly.entity_id
_entity_poly.type
_entity_poly.pdbx_seq_one_letter_code
_entity_poly.pdbx_strand_id
1 'polypeptide(L)'
;EKILNVEELQETPYHFHRHKMEDIINRGGGVLKIQLYASTEDEELSDEDFEVSIDGIKHTLKAGDTVTLKSGESICLEPFIYHRFWAEGGTTLVGEVSLVNDDNTDNRFYQEVGRFPEIEEDEAPLHLLVGDYK
;
A
#
# COMPACT_ATOMS: atom_id res chain seq x y z
N GLU A 1 5.27 9.73 -7.75
CA GLU A 1 3.89 9.31 -8.07
C GLU A 1 3.94 7.96 -8.77
N LYS A 2 3.00 7.07 -8.45
CA LYS A 2 2.76 5.81 -9.16
C LYS A 2 1.28 5.72 -9.56
N ILE A 3 1.01 4.91 -10.58
CA ILE A 3 -0.32 4.42 -10.90
C ILE A 3 -0.27 2.89 -10.88
N LEU A 4 -1.24 2.30 -10.19
CA LEU A 4 -1.28 0.89 -9.84
C LEU A 4 -2.60 0.31 -10.35
N ASN A 5 -2.56 -0.95 -10.75
CA ASN A 5 -3.74 -1.73 -11.08
C ASN A 5 -3.92 -2.80 -10.01
N VAL A 6 -4.99 -2.70 -9.22
CA VAL A 6 -5.30 -3.69 -8.17
C VAL A 6 -6.50 -4.50 -8.65
N GLU A 7 -6.28 -5.77 -8.97
CA GLU A 7 -7.34 -6.67 -9.40
C GLU A 7 -8.31 -7.01 -8.26
N GLU A 8 -9.52 -7.44 -8.61
CA GLU A 8 -10.52 -7.81 -7.62
C GLU A 8 -10.00 -8.93 -6.70
N LEU A 9 -10.05 -8.68 -5.39
CA LEU A 9 -9.54 -9.53 -4.32
C LEU A 9 -8.02 -9.81 -4.38
N GLN A 10 -7.26 -9.11 -5.23
CA GLN A 10 -5.80 -9.14 -5.21
C GLN A 10 -5.28 -8.35 -4.02
N GLU A 11 -4.48 -9.00 -3.19
CA GLU A 11 -3.95 -8.41 -1.96
C GLU A 11 -2.54 -7.87 -2.15
N THR A 12 -2.29 -6.66 -1.65
CA THR A 12 -0.96 -6.19 -1.28
C THR A 12 -0.75 -6.46 0.21
N PRO A 13 0.23 -7.30 0.60
CA PRO A 13 0.43 -7.72 1.98
C PRO A 13 0.76 -6.57 2.94
N TYR A 14 0.63 -6.84 4.24
CA TYR A 14 1.01 -5.88 5.28
C TYR A 14 2.45 -5.41 5.14
N HIS A 15 2.61 -4.10 5.02
CA HIS A 15 3.89 -3.43 5.14
C HIS A 15 3.72 -2.02 5.67
N PHE A 16 4.81 -1.43 6.15
CA PHE A 16 4.95 0.01 6.33
C PHE A 16 6.22 0.51 5.65
N HIS A 17 6.34 1.84 5.58
CA HIS A 17 7.55 2.52 5.14
C HIS A 17 8.23 3.25 6.30
N ARG A 18 9.57 3.20 6.38
CA ARG A 18 10.35 3.92 7.42
C ARG A 18 10.47 5.40 7.11
N HIS A 19 10.46 5.75 5.83
CA HIS A 19 10.66 7.11 5.36
C HIS A 19 9.51 7.62 4.50
N LYS A 20 8.99 6.81 3.58
CA LYS A 20 7.93 7.25 2.67
C LYS A 20 6.65 7.56 3.46
N MET A 21 6.19 8.79 3.32
CA MET A 21 4.80 9.17 3.54
C MET A 21 4.09 9.16 2.18
N GLU A 22 2.88 8.61 2.13
CA GLU A 22 2.14 8.46 0.88
C GLU A 22 0.63 8.67 1.04
N ASP A 23 0.03 9.20 -0.02
CA ASP A 23 -1.41 9.20 -0.21
C ASP A 23 -1.78 8.06 -1.16
N ILE A 24 -2.55 7.10 -0.67
CA ILE A 24 -3.18 6.04 -1.47
C ILE A 24 -4.56 6.54 -1.91
N ILE A 25 -4.80 6.55 -3.22
CA ILE A 25 -5.95 7.20 -3.85
C ILE A 25 -6.72 6.18 -4.68
N ASN A 26 -8.01 6.00 -4.44
CA ASN A 26 -8.86 5.28 -5.39
C ASN A 26 -9.18 6.21 -6.57
N ARG A 27 -8.50 6.03 -7.70
CA ARG A 27 -8.70 6.85 -8.92
C ARG A 27 -9.93 6.43 -9.73
N GLY A 28 -10.51 5.26 -9.47
CA GLY A 28 -11.70 4.76 -10.16
C GLY A 28 -11.78 3.24 -10.26
N GLY A 29 -12.96 2.71 -10.55
CA GLY A 29 -13.22 1.28 -10.70
C GLY A 29 -14.03 0.73 -9.53
N GLY A 30 -13.52 -0.34 -8.90
CA GLY A 30 -14.08 -0.90 -7.67
C GLY A 30 -13.86 -0.01 -6.44
N VAL A 31 -14.05 -0.60 -5.25
CA VAL A 31 -13.71 0.04 -3.97
C VAL A 31 -12.40 -0.52 -3.45
N LEU A 32 -11.55 0.35 -2.89
CA LEU A 32 -10.28 -0.04 -2.29
C LEU A 32 -10.48 -0.23 -0.79
N LYS A 33 -10.15 -1.40 -0.27
CA LYS A 33 -10.13 -1.70 1.16
C LYS A 33 -8.69 -1.58 1.64
N ILE A 34 -8.49 -0.90 2.77
CA ILE A 34 -7.18 -0.73 3.39
C ILE A 34 -7.31 -1.05 4.87
N GLN A 35 -6.71 -2.15 5.30
CA GLN A 35 -6.66 -2.55 6.70
C GLN A 35 -5.36 -2.08 7.34
N LEU A 36 -5.48 -1.47 8.52
CA LEU A 36 -4.42 -0.63 9.09
C LEU A 36 -4.06 -1.02 10.52
N TYR A 37 -2.78 -0.88 10.86
CA TYR A 37 -2.25 -0.95 12.22
C TYR A 37 -1.13 0.09 12.37
N ALA A 38 -0.91 0.63 13.57
CA ALA A 38 0.36 1.27 13.87
C ALA A 38 1.44 0.21 14.11
N SER A 39 2.71 0.54 13.83
CA SER A 39 3.86 -0.27 14.21
C SER A 39 4.24 -0.03 15.68
N THR A 40 4.63 -1.08 16.41
CA THR A 40 5.35 -0.94 17.69
C THR A 40 6.83 -0.58 17.46
N GLU A 41 7.57 -0.30 18.55
CA GLU A 41 9.03 -0.10 18.51
C GLU A 41 9.80 -1.33 18.00
N ASP A 42 9.28 -2.54 18.28
CA ASP A 42 9.81 -3.81 17.79
C ASP A 42 9.30 -4.16 16.38
N GLU A 43 8.67 -3.18 15.72
CA GLU A 43 8.07 -3.28 14.40
C GLU A 43 6.89 -4.27 14.28
N GLU A 44 6.24 -4.66 15.38
CA GLU A 44 5.06 -5.53 15.36
C GLU A 44 3.75 -4.76 15.14
N LEU A 45 2.65 -5.46 14.90
CA LEU A 45 1.31 -4.85 14.82
C LEU A 45 0.88 -4.40 16.23
N SER A 46 0.72 -3.09 16.42
CA SER A 46 0.23 -2.50 17.67
C SER A 46 -1.26 -2.76 17.87
N ASP A 47 -1.72 -2.87 19.13
CA ASP A 47 -3.13 -2.90 19.53
C ASP A 47 -3.67 -1.52 19.92
N GLU A 48 -2.84 -0.47 19.85
CA GLU A 48 -3.21 0.91 20.19
C GLU A 48 -4.03 1.60 19.09
N ASP A 49 -4.87 2.56 19.52
CA ASP A 49 -5.57 3.47 18.61
C ASP A 49 -4.58 4.48 18.00
N PHE A 50 -4.79 4.84 16.74
CA PHE A 50 -3.92 5.77 16.01
C PHE A 50 -4.74 6.69 15.09
N GLU A 51 -4.12 7.77 14.61
CA GLU A 51 -4.78 8.72 13.70
C GLU A 51 -4.34 8.53 12.25
N VAL A 52 -5.27 8.73 11.32
CA VAL A 52 -5.00 8.88 9.89
C VAL A 52 -5.77 10.08 9.34
N SER A 53 -5.36 10.58 8.18
CA SER A 53 -6.09 11.62 7.44
C SER A 53 -6.73 11.02 6.19
N ILE A 54 -8.06 11.09 6.08
CA ILE A 54 -8.81 10.71 4.87
C ILE A 54 -9.36 11.99 4.25
N ASP A 55 -8.95 12.29 3.01
CA ASP A 55 -9.30 13.52 2.29
C ASP A 55 -9.13 14.83 3.12
N GLY A 56 -8.09 14.86 3.97
CA GLY A 56 -7.78 16.00 4.84
C GLY A 56 -8.54 16.04 6.18
N ILE A 57 -9.38 15.05 6.46
CA ILE A 57 -10.13 14.92 7.72
C ILE A 57 -9.43 13.88 8.60
N LYS A 58 -9.13 14.24 9.85
CA LYS A 58 -8.54 13.32 10.82
C LYS A 58 -9.56 12.32 11.34
N HIS A 59 -9.16 11.05 11.38
CA HIS A 59 -9.91 9.95 11.94
C HIS A 59 -9.04 9.17 12.93
N THR A 60 -9.58 8.88 14.11
CA THR A 60 -8.99 7.90 15.03
C THR A 60 -9.49 6.51 14.65
N LEU A 61 -8.56 5.59 14.40
CA LEU A 61 -8.83 4.19 14.07
C LEU A 61 -8.33 3.29 15.20
N LYS A 62 -8.99 2.15 15.36
CA LYS A 62 -8.51 1.05 16.19
C LYS A 62 -7.58 0.16 15.38
N ALA A 63 -6.69 -0.53 16.08
CA ALA A 63 -5.88 -1.59 15.49
C ALA A 63 -6.73 -2.59 14.69
N GLY A 64 -6.40 -2.74 13.40
CA GLY A 64 -7.06 -3.66 12.48
C GLY A 64 -8.32 -3.14 11.83
N ASP A 65 -8.70 -1.88 12.06
CA ASP A 65 -9.79 -1.25 11.31
C ASP A 65 -9.51 -1.25 9.81
N THR A 66 -10.58 -1.42 9.02
CA THR A 66 -10.53 -1.39 7.56
C THR A 66 -11.22 -0.14 7.04
N VAL A 67 -10.44 0.74 6.41
CA VAL A 67 -10.94 1.89 5.66
C VAL A 67 -11.40 1.44 4.28
N THR A 68 -12.52 1.99 3.81
CA THR A 68 -13.01 1.78 2.44
C THR A 68 -12.93 3.09 1.69
N LEU A 69 -12.10 3.13 0.65
CA LEU A 69 -12.02 4.27 -0.28
C LEU A 69 -12.83 3.96 -1.54
N LYS A 70 -13.85 4.77 -1.78
CA LYS A 70 -14.59 4.83 -3.04
C LYS A 70 -13.82 5.70 -4.04
N SER A 71 -14.24 5.65 -5.31
CA SER A 71 -13.63 6.46 -6.35
C SER A 71 -13.61 7.94 -5.98
N GLY A 72 -12.42 8.54 -5.98
CA GLY A 72 -12.16 9.92 -5.62
C GLY A 72 -11.65 10.15 -4.19
N GLU A 73 -11.76 9.15 -3.31
CA GLU A 73 -11.29 9.25 -1.91
C GLU A 73 -9.82 8.81 -1.79
N SER A 74 -9.09 9.43 -0.87
CA SER A 74 -7.72 9.08 -0.53
C SER A 74 -7.45 9.03 0.96
N ILE A 75 -6.44 8.25 1.34
CA ILE A 75 -5.90 8.21 2.71
C ILE A 75 -4.42 8.57 2.69
N CYS A 76 -4.00 9.41 3.62
CA CYS A 76 -2.61 9.72 3.91
C CYS A 76 -2.08 8.73 4.96
N LEU A 77 -1.05 7.99 4.60
CA LEU A 77 -0.32 7.06 5.46
C LEU A 77 1.04 7.67 5.81
N GLU A 78 1.21 7.98 7.08
CA GLU A 78 2.50 8.39 7.64
C GLU A 78 3.44 7.17 7.76
N PRO A 79 4.77 7.39 7.87
CA PRO A 79 5.71 6.31 8.14
C PRO A 79 5.29 5.50 9.37
N PHE A 80 5.62 4.21 9.37
CA PHE A 80 5.28 3.25 10.45
C PHE A 80 3.78 2.92 10.62
N ILE A 81 2.93 3.27 9.65
CA ILE A 81 1.56 2.74 9.56
C ILE A 81 1.55 1.51 8.67
N TYR A 82 1.31 0.34 9.26
CA TYR A 82 1.06 -0.89 8.53
C TYR A 82 -0.21 -0.77 7.72
N HIS A 83 -0.12 -1.13 6.44
CA HIS A 83 -1.26 -1.16 5.54
C HIS A 83 -1.22 -2.42 4.68
N ARG A 84 -2.40 -3.02 4.55
CA ARG A 84 -2.71 -4.14 3.63
C ARG A 84 -3.93 -3.71 2.83
N PHE A 85 -3.91 -3.86 1.51
CA PHE A 85 -5.02 -3.40 0.69
C PHE A 85 -5.41 -4.36 -0.45
N TRP A 86 -6.68 -4.32 -0.82
CA TRP A 86 -7.27 -5.11 -1.90
C TRP A 86 -8.47 -4.37 -2.51
N ALA A 87 -8.84 -4.73 -3.73
CA ALA A 87 -10.04 -4.21 -4.38
C ALA A 87 -11.25 -5.13 -4.17
N GLU A 88 -12.44 -4.55 -4.02
CA GLU A 88 -13.73 -5.26 -4.04
C GLU A 88 -14.68 -4.63 -5.06
N GLY A 89 -15.56 -5.44 -5.67
CA GLY A 89 -16.52 -4.94 -6.65
C GLY A 89 -15.88 -4.57 -7.99
N GLY A 90 -14.77 -5.24 -8.33
CA GLY A 90 -14.02 -5.07 -9.56
C GLY A 90 -12.62 -4.47 -9.38
N THR A 91 -11.85 -4.52 -10.47
CA THR A 91 -10.52 -3.93 -10.57
C THR A 91 -10.55 -2.43 -10.23
N THR A 92 -9.56 -1.99 -9.45
CA THR A 92 -9.44 -0.59 -9.01
C THR A 92 -8.13 0.01 -9.52
N LEU A 93 -8.24 1.19 -10.14
CA LEU A 93 -7.09 2.01 -10.47
C LEU A 93 -6.67 2.78 -9.22
N VAL A 94 -5.48 2.51 -8.72
CA VAL A 94 -4.96 3.12 -7.48
C VAL A 94 -3.85 4.09 -7.83
N GLY A 95 -3.95 5.32 -7.33
CA GLY A 95 -2.88 6.31 -7.40
C GLY A 95 -2.07 6.31 -6.10
N GLU A 96 -0.76 6.55 -6.23
CA GLU A 96 0.13 6.79 -5.09
C GLU A 96 0.85 8.12 -5.31
N VAL A 97 0.62 9.11 -4.46
CA VAL A 97 1.38 10.37 -4.44
C VAL A 97 2.15 10.41 -3.13
N SER A 98 3.46 10.47 -3.20
CA SER A 98 4.31 10.20 -2.03
C SER A 98 5.56 11.08 -2.01
N LEU A 99 6.26 11.05 -0.87
CA LEU A 99 7.69 11.33 -0.83
C LEU A 99 8.48 10.34 -1.71
N VAL A 100 9.80 10.52 -1.80
CA VAL A 100 10.67 9.64 -2.61
C VAL A 100 10.44 8.17 -2.23
N ASN A 101 10.22 7.34 -3.23
CA ASN A 101 10.07 5.90 -3.05
C ASN A 101 11.43 5.21 -3.24
N ASP A 102 11.78 4.34 -2.30
CA ASP A 102 12.85 3.35 -2.47
C ASP A 102 12.30 1.95 -2.13
N ASP A 103 11.89 1.24 -3.18
CA ASP A 103 11.33 -0.10 -3.01
C ASP A 103 12.37 -1.15 -2.54
N ASN A 104 13.67 -0.86 -2.60
CA ASN A 104 14.72 -1.81 -2.20
C ASN A 104 14.93 -1.86 -0.69
N THR A 105 14.74 -0.74 0.02
CA THR A 105 15.15 -0.62 1.43
C THR A 105 14.09 -0.05 2.37
N ASP A 106 13.08 0.65 1.84
CA ASP A 106 12.14 1.37 2.70
C ASP A 106 10.95 0.51 3.18
N ASN A 107 10.69 -0.61 2.49
CA ASN A 107 9.59 -1.52 2.81
C ASN A 107 9.94 -2.45 3.97
N ARG A 108 9.13 -2.49 5.03
CA ARG A 108 9.10 -3.65 5.95
C ARG A 108 7.76 -4.34 5.90
N PHE A 109 7.80 -5.56 5.38
CA PHE A 109 6.68 -6.48 5.37
C PHE A 109 6.51 -7.14 6.73
N TYR A 110 5.26 -7.33 7.15
CA TYR A 110 4.98 -8.04 8.40
C TYR A 110 5.32 -9.53 8.32
N GLN A 111 5.01 -10.13 7.17
CA GLN A 111 5.39 -11.50 6.85
C GLN A 111 6.71 -11.52 6.10
N GLU A 112 7.44 -12.63 6.18
CA GLU A 112 8.67 -12.84 5.40
C GLU A 112 8.33 -13.09 3.93
N VAL A 113 8.02 -12.01 3.22
CA VAL A 113 7.71 -11.98 1.78
C VAL A 113 8.67 -11.05 1.05
N GLY A 114 9.08 -11.43 -0.15
CA GLY A 114 9.94 -10.61 -0.99
C GLY A 114 9.17 -9.49 -1.69
N ARG A 115 9.82 -8.33 -1.87
CA ARG A 115 9.26 -7.19 -2.65
C ARG A 115 9.22 -7.46 -4.15
N PHE A 116 10.23 -8.16 -4.66
CA PHE A 116 10.41 -8.49 -6.06
C PHE A 116 10.48 -10.02 -6.20
N PRO A 117 9.69 -10.62 -7.09
CA PRO A 117 9.77 -12.05 -7.34
C PRO A 117 11.02 -12.41 -8.17
N GLU A 118 11.40 -13.69 -8.14
CA GLU A 118 12.31 -14.25 -9.14
C GLU A 118 11.57 -14.39 -10.49
N ILE A 119 12.28 -14.18 -11.60
CA ILE A 119 11.73 -14.26 -12.96
C ILE A 119 12.35 -15.49 -13.66
N GLU A 120 11.50 -16.33 -14.23
CA GLU A 120 11.90 -17.37 -15.18
C GLU A 120 11.89 -16.76 -16.58
N GLU A 121 13.06 -16.67 -17.22
CA GLU A 121 13.23 -16.10 -18.57
C GLU A 121 12.86 -17.13 -19.66
N ASP A 122 11.60 -17.53 -19.71
CA ASP A 122 11.07 -18.55 -20.62
C ASP A 122 10.84 -18.04 -22.05
N GLU A 123 10.72 -16.72 -22.22
CA GLU A 123 10.65 -16.02 -23.51
C GLU A 123 11.34 -14.64 -23.49
N ALA A 124 11.49 -14.03 -24.67
CA ALA A 124 12.08 -12.69 -24.76
C ALA A 124 11.09 -11.63 -24.23
N PRO A 125 11.51 -10.65 -23.41
CA PRO A 125 10.61 -9.71 -22.77
C PRO A 125 9.98 -8.74 -23.78
N LEU A 126 8.65 -8.58 -23.70
CA LEU A 126 7.92 -7.55 -24.46
C LEU A 126 8.22 -6.13 -23.95
N HIS A 127 8.36 -6.00 -22.63
CA HIS A 127 8.68 -4.76 -21.93
C HIS A 127 9.68 -5.05 -20.82
N LEU A 128 10.56 -4.09 -20.53
CA LEU A 128 11.48 -4.17 -19.40
C LEU A 128 10.80 -3.63 -18.14
N LEU A 129 11.06 -4.27 -17.01
CA LEU A 129 10.68 -3.80 -15.69
C LEU A 129 11.64 -2.70 -15.21
N VAL A 130 11.22 -1.93 -14.20
CA VAL A 130 12.02 -0.81 -13.66
C VAL A 130 13.40 -1.25 -13.18
N GLY A 131 13.54 -2.49 -12.68
CA GLY A 131 14.79 -3.04 -12.16
C GLY A 131 15.78 -3.54 -13.22
N ASP A 132 15.37 -3.62 -14.49
CA ASP A 132 16.16 -4.26 -15.56
C ASP A 132 17.18 -3.31 -16.21
N TYR A 133 17.03 -1.99 -16.03
CA TYR A 133 17.84 -0.95 -16.69
C TYR A 133 19.22 -0.68 -16.05
N LYS A 134 19.94 -1.74 -15.65
CA LYS A 134 21.24 -1.62 -14.98
C LYS A 134 22.38 -1.20 -15.91
#